data_AF-A0A2K3KGQ9-F1
#
_entry.id   AF-A0A2K3KGQ9-F1
#
_cell.length_a   1.000
_cell.length_b   1.000
_cell.length_c   1.000
_cell.angle_alpha   90.00
_cell.angle_beta   90.00
_cell.angle_gamma   90.00
#
_symmetry.space_group_name_H-M   'P 1'
#
loop_
_entity.id
_entity.type
_entity.pdbx_description
1 polymer ?
#
loop_
_entity_poly.entity_id
_entity_poly.type
_entity_poly.pdbx_seq_one_letter_code
_entity_poly.pdbx_strand_id
1 'polypeptide(L)'
;IERIGPVAYKLQLPPESRIHPVFHISALKPFRGTETPPPCDLPVDSFNNQPLEQPAAVLAHRTVLIQSLPRAQILVQWKGAPVDEASWEDLLTF
;
A
#
# COMPACT_ATOMS: atom_id res chain seq x y z
N ILE A 1 -23.32 -7.94 -14.45
CA ILE A 1 -23.05 -8.79 -13.26
C ILE A 1 -23.56 -10.19 -13.54
N GLU A 2 -22.81 -11.23 -13.17
CA GLU A 2 -23.13 -12.64 -13.47
C GLU A 2 -23.08 -13.47 -12.17
N ARG A 3 -24.05 -14.38 -11.97
CA ARG A 3 -24.01 -15.35 -10.87
C ARG A 3 -23.39 -16.65 -11.38
N ILE A 4 -22.22 -17.00 -10.86
CA ILE A 4 -21.46 -18.18 -11.31
C ILE A 4 -21.66 -19.40 -10.39
N GLY A 5 -22.35 -19.23 -9.26
CA GLY A 5 -22.68 -20.32 -8.34
C GLY A 5 -23.67 -19.92 -7.26
N PRO A 6 -23.96 -20.82 -6.30
CA PRO A 6 -24.90 -20.55 -5.22
C PRO A 6 -24.52 -19.29 -4.42
N VAL A 7 -23.22 -19.08 -4.23
CA VAL A 7 -22.67 -18.02 -3.38
C VAL A 7 -21.64 -17.14 -4.09
N ALA A 8 -21.34 -17.35 -5.37
CA ALA A 8 -20.29 -16.64 -6.08
C ALA A 8 -20.85 -15.77 -7.21
N TYR A 9 -20.44 -14.50 -7.24
CA TYR A 9 -20.89 -13.49 -8.19
C TYR A 9 -19.70 -12.82 -8.86
N LYS A 10 -19.74 -12.71 -10.19
CA LYS A 10 -18.78 -11.98 -11.01
C LYS A 10 -19.31 -10.56 -11.27
N LEU A 11 -18.58 -9.57 -10.77
CA LEU A 11 -18.88 -8.15 -10.93
C LEU A 11 -18.25 -7.59 -12.21
N GLN A 12 -18.86 -6.54 -12.77
CA GLN A 12 -18.27 -5.75 -13.84
C GLN A 12 -17.41 -4.66 -13.20
N LEU A 13 -16.14 -4.97 -13.00
CA LEU A 13 -15.16 -4.03 -12.46
C LEU A 13 -14.53 -3.22 -13.61
N PRO A 14 -14.07 -1.98 -13.35
CA PRO A 14 -13.26 -1.21 -14.29
C PRO A 14 -12.01 -2.00 -14.73
N PRO A 15 -11.51 -1.83 -15.97
CA PRO A 15 -10.31 -2.51 -16.47
C PRO A 15 -9.06 -2.33 -15.59
N GLU A 16 -8.97 -1.21 -14.88
CA GLU A 16 -7.85 -0.84 -14.01
C GLU A 16 -7.91 -1.56 -12.64
N SER A 17 -8.97 -2.33 -12.39
CA SER A 17 -9.16 -3.04 -11.13
C SER A 17 -8.13 -4.15 -10.97
N ARG A 18 -7.37 -4.09 -9.88
CA ARG A 18 -6.35 -5.09 -9.52
C ARG A 18 -6.90 -6.24 -8.67
N ILE A 19 -8.20 -6.24 -8.37
CA ILE A 19 -8.88 -7.25 -7.57
C ILE A 19 -9.62 -8.25 -8.46
N HIS A 20 -9.73 -9.49 -8.00
CA HIS A 20 -10.43 -10.53 -8.76
C HIS A 20 -11.92 -10.20 -8.89
N PRO A 21 -12.56 -10.33 -10.07
CA PRO A 21 -13.94 -9.90 -10.28
C PRO A 21 -15.00 -10.80 -9.63
N VAL A 22 -14.59 -11.93 -9.04
CA VAL A 22 -15.48 -12.91 -8.42
C VAL A 22 -15.44 -12.80 -6.92
N PHE A 23 -16.61 -12.61 -6.30
CA PHE A 23 -16.76 -12.44 -4.86
C PHE A 23 -17.81 -13.42 -4.28
N HIS A 24 -17.60 -13.79 -3.02
CA HIS A 24 -18.63 -14.49 -2.25
C HIS A 24 -19.74 -13.51 -1.85
N ILE A 25 -21.01 -13.93 -1.92
CA ILE A 25 -22.18 -13.06 -1.66
C ILE A 25 -22.14 -12.40 -0.28
N SER A 26 -21.56 -13.06 0.73
CA SER A 26 -21.41 -12.49 2.09
C SER A 26 -20.45 -11.30 2.16
N ALA A 27 -19.56 -11.14 1.18
CA ALA A 27 -18.65 -10.00 1.10
C ALA A 27 -19.33 -8.77 0.47
N LEU A 28 -20.51 -8.94 -0.13
CA LEU A 28 -21.25 -7.87 -0.79
C LEU A 28 -22.34 -7.33 0.16
N LYS A 29 -22.47 -6.01 0.22
CA LYS A 29 -23.57 -5.35 0.92
C LYS A 29 -24.46 -4.64 -0.11
N PRO A 30 -25.80 -4.70 0.04
CA PRO A 30 -26.69 -3.97 -0.84
C PRO A 30 -26.43 -2.46 -0.71
N PHE A 31 -26.17 -1.81 -1.83
CA PHE A 31 -26.04 -0.36 -1.88
C PHE A 31 -27.41 0.30 -1.66
N ARG A 32 -27.49 1.23 -0.70
CA ARG A 32 -28.72 1.97 -0.35
C ARG A 32 -28.43 3.47 -0.41
N GLY A 33 -28.33 4.02 -1.61
CA GLY A 33 -28.08 5.45 -1.86
C GLY A 33 -28.74 5.89 -3.18
N THR A 34 -29.00 7.18 -3.33
CA THR A 34 -29.72 7.75 -4.49
C THR A 34 -28.80 8.30 -5.58
N GLU A 35 -27.49 8.38 -5.35
CA GLU A 35 -26.52 8.88 -6.33
C GLU A 35 -25.22 8.09 -6.25
N THR A 36 -24.49 8.07 -7.36
CA THR A 36 -23.10 7.60 -7.43
C THR A 36 -22.32 8.34 -6.35
N PRO A 37 -21.77 7.66 -5.34
CA PRO A 37 -20.95 8.33 -4.34
C PRO A 37 -19.84 9.11 -5.07
N PRO A 38 -19.46 10.31 -4.60
CA PRO A 38 -18.28 10.97 -5.13
C PRO A 38 -17.11 9.99 -5.08
N PRO A 39 -16.20 10.01 -6.07
CA PRO A 39 -14.99 9.20 -6.01
C PRO A 39 -14.35 9.38 -4.63
N CYS A 40 -14.28 8.29 -3.86
CA CYS A 40 -13.53 8.29 -2.63
C CYS A 40 -12.08 8.13 -3.06
N ASP A 41 -11.28 9.18 -2.92
CA ASP A 41 -9.86 9.09 -3.19
C ASP A 41 -9.27 7.97 -2.32
N LEU A 42 -8.44 7.14 -2.93
CA LEU A 42 -7.64 6.20 -2.16
C LEU A 42 -6.81 7.00 -1.15
N PRO A 43 -6.56 6.48 0.06
CA PRO A 43 -5.69 7.16 0.99
C PRO A 43 -4.37 7.47 0.30
N VAL A 44 -4.00 8.76 0.31
CA VAL A 44 -2.83 9.33 -0.36
C VAL A 44 -1.54 8.57 0.01
N ASP A 45 -1.55 7.95 1.19
CA ASP A 45 -0.45 7.18 1.77
C ASP A 45 -0.40 5.73 1.27
N SER A 46 -0.82 5.45 0.03
CA SER A 46 -0.69 4.11 -0.54
C SER A 46 -0.24 4.15 -2.00
N PHE A 47 0.83 3.41 -2.31
CA PHE A 47 1.33 3.19 -3.66
C PHE A 47 1.28 1.70 -3.95
N ASN A 48 0.70 1.30 -5.10
CA ASN A 48 0.56 -0.12 -5.47
C ASN A 48 -0.09 -1.03 -4.41
N ASN A 49 -1.11 -0.53 -3.69
CA ASN A 49 -1.79 -1.23 -2.59
C ASN A 49 -0.88 -1.55 -1.37
N GLN A 50 0.28 -0.91 -1.27
CA GLN A 50 1.12 -0.94 -0.07
C GLN A 50 1.06 0.42 0.63
N PRO A 51 1.07 0.46 1.97
CA PRO A 51 1.26 1.71 2.70
C PRO A 51 2.56 2.37 2.22
N LEU A 52 2.49 3.66 1.91
CA LEU A 52 3.68 4.46 1.66
C LEU A 52 4.35 4.71 3.02
N GLU A 53 5.52 4.12 3.21
CA GLU A 53 6.29 4.34 4.44
C GLU A 53 6.80 5.79 4.45
N GLN A 54 6.40 6.54 5.48
CA GLN A 54 6.79 7.94 5.64
C GLN A 54 7.93 8.04 6.66
N PRO A 55 9.06 8.69 6.35
CA PRO A 55 10.10 8.94 7.35
C PRO A 55 9.61 9.94 8.40
N ALA A 56 9.84 9.61 9.67
CA ALA A 56 9.61 10.50 10.81
C ALA A 56 10.88 11.29 11.18
N ALA A 57 12.03 10.62 11.22
CA ALA A 57 13.31 11.23 11.58
C ALA A 57 14.50 10.44 11.03
N VAL A 58 15.64 11.12 10.87
CA VAL A 58 16.95 10.47 10.64
C VAL A 58 17.70 10.43 11.95
N LEU A 59 18.01 9.23 12.43
CA LEU A 59 18.61 8.99 13.75
C LEU A 59 20.13 8.94 13.71
N ALA A 60 20.71 8.48 12.60
CA ALA A 60 22.14 8.33 12.42
C ALA A 60 22.53 8.31 10.95
N HIS A 61 23.83 8.48 10.67
CA HIS A 61 24.42 8.28 9.35
C HIS A 61 25.65 7.38 9.48
N ARG A 62 25.97 6.63 8.42
CA ARG A 62 27.21 5.83 8.34
C ARG A 62 27.69 5.70 6.91
N THR A 63 28.97 5.36 6.74
CA THR A 63 29.51 4.91 5.46
C THR A 63 29.93 3.45 5.60
N VAL A 64 29.41 2.59 4.74
CA VAL A 64 29.72 1.15 4.71
C VAL A 64 30.29 0.76 3.35
N LEU A 65 31.19 -0.22 3.33
CA LEU A 65 31.70 -0.81 2.08
C LEU A 65 30.77 -1.95 1.66
N ILE A 66 30.00 -1.75 0.60
CA ILE A 66 29.13 -2.76 -0.01
C ILE A 66 29.70 -3.08 -1.39
N GLN A 67 30.03 -4.35 -1.65
CA GLN A 67 30.68 -4.77 -2.90
C GLN A 67 31.96 -3.98 -3.21
N SER A 68 32.76 -3.69 -2.18
CA SER A 68 33.99 -2.89 -2.26
C SER A 68 33.80 -1.42 -2.66
N LEU A 69 32.56 -0.93 -2.69
CA LEU A 69 32.24 0.47 -2.95
C LEU A 69 31.70 1.15 -1.69
N PRO A 70 32.18 2.36 -1.35
CA PRO A 70 31.65 3.10 -0.21
C PRO A 70 30.22 3.57 -0.51
N ARG A 71 29.29 3.24 0.38
CA ARG A 71 27.90 3.72 0.35
C ARG A 71 27.56 4.46 1.63
N ALA A 72 27.00 5.66 1.47
CA ALA A 72 26.44 6.43 2.57
C ALA A 72 25.04 5.92 2.86
N GLN A 73 24.76 5.65 4.14
CA GLN A 73 23.46 5.19 4.62
C GLN A 73 22.98 6.09 5.76
N ILE A 74 21.65 6.20 5.87
CA ILE A 74 20.96 6.89 6.97
C ILE A 74 20.05 5.92 7.71
N LEU A 75 19.98 6.05 9.03
CA LEU A 75 19.06 5.28 9.86
C LEU A 75 17.74 6.05 9.95
N VAL A 76 16.70 5.53 9.32
CA VAL A 76 15.39 6.17 9.19
C VAL A 76 14.44 5.59 10.23
N GLN A 77 13.87 6.46 11.08
CA GLN A 77 12.70 6.13 11.89
C GLN A 77 11.45 6.31 11.05
N TRP A 78 10.59 5.29 11.01
CA TRP A 78 9.35 5.32 10.24
C TRP A 78 8.17 5.86 11.07
N LYS A 79 7.28 6.60 10.41
CA LYS A 79 6.11 7.20 11.04
C LYS A 79 5.18 6.11 11.58
N GLY A 80 4.91 6.16 12.88
CA GLY A 80 4.06 5.17 13.56
C GLY A 80 4.78 3.89 13.99
N ALA A 81 6.04 3.71 13.60
CA ALA A 81 6.89 2.63 14.08
C ALA A 81 7.73 3.08 15.29
N PRO A 82 8.02 2.18 16.24
CA PRO A 82 8.95 2.45 17.33
C PRO A 82 10.39 2.57 16.82
N VAL A 83 11.28 3.17 17.63
CA VAL A 83 12.66 3.51 17.23
C VAL A 83 13.51 2.26 16.96
N ASP A 84 13.21 1.15 17.61
CA ASP A 84 13.84 -0.16 17.42
C ASP A 84 13.54 -0.80 16.06
N GLU A 85 12.47 -0.37 15.38
CA GLU A 85 12.14 -0.75 14.01
C GLU A 85 12.76 0.17 12.93
N ALA A 86 13.64 1.11 13.32
CA ALA A 86 14.35 1.94 12.35
C ALA A 86 15.26 1.11 11.42
N SER A 87 15.27 1.44 10.12
CA SER A 87 16.06 0.73 9.10
C SER A 87 17.15 1.62 8.48
N TRP A 88 18.22 0.99 7.99
CA TRP A 88 19.30 1.67 7.27
C TRP A 88 18.97 1.74 5.79
N GLU A 89 18.75 2.94 5.27
CA GLU A 89 18.47 3.20 3.87
C GLU A 89 19.69 3.81 3.16
N ASP A 90 19.90 3.43 1.90
CA ASP A 90 20.96 3.98 1.05
C ASP A 90 20.62 5.44 0.70
N LEU A 91 21.49 6.39 1.08
CA LEU A 91 21.23 7.84 0.97
C LEU A 91 20.98 8.32 -0.47
N LEU A 92 21.49 7.59 -1.47
CA LEU A 92 21.34 7.94 -2.88
C LEU A 92 20.05 7.40 -3.52
N THR A 93 19.37 6.45 -2.87
CA THR A 93 18.17 5.80 -3.39
C THR A 93 16.93 6.01 -2.52
N PHE A 94 17.12 6.66 -1.36
CA PHE A 94 16.06 7.08 -0.46
C PHE A 94 15.28 8.28 -1.00
#